data_AF-A0A376UEB9-F1
#
_entry.id   AF-A0A376UEB9-F1
#
_cell.length_a   1.000
_cell.length_b   1.000
_cell.length_c   1.000
_cell.angle_alpha   90.00
_cell.angle_beta   90.00
_cell.angle_gamma   90.00
#
_symmetry.space_group_name_H-M   'P 1'
#
loop_
_entity.id
_entity.type
_entity.pdbx_description
1 polymer ?
#
loop_
_entity_poly.entity_id
_entity_poly.type
_entity_poly.pdbx_seq_one_letter_code
_entity_poly.pdbx_strand_id
1 'polypeptide(L)' 'MGLADGEVLVDGRLIYTASDLKVGLFQDTSAF' A
#
# COMPACT_ATOMS: atom_id res chain seq x y z
N MET A 1 2.12 7.95 9.56
CA MET A 1 2.12 7.72 8.09
C MET A 1 3.13 6.63 7.82
N GLY A 2 2.69 5.54 7.18
CA GLY A 2 3.57 4.49 6.67
C GLY A 2 3.86 4.71 5.19
N LEU A 3 5.08 4.42 4.76
CA LEU A 3 5.51 4.37 3.36
C LEU A 3 6.11 2.99 3.10
N ALA A 4 5.72 2.35 2.01
CA ALA A 4 6.22 1.04 1.63
C ALA A 4 6.12 0.79 0.13
N ASP A 5 6.88 -0.19 -0.34
CA ASP A 5 6.69 -0.80 -1.66
C ASP A 5 5.97 -2.15 -1.50
N GLY A 6 5.28 -2.59 -2.54
CA GLY A 6 4.48 -3.82 -2.53
C GLY A 6 4.66 -4.64 -3.81
N GLU A 7 4.71 -5.95 -3.62
CA GLU A 7 4.77 -6.95 -4.68
C GLU A 7 3.65 -7.96 -4.48
N VAL A 8 2.95 -8.30 -5.57
CA VAL A 8 1.92 -9.35 -5.56
C VAL A 8 2.37 -10.48 -6.45
N LEU A 9 2.41 -11.69 -5.88
CA LEU A 9 2.85 -12.90 -6.56
C LEU A 9 1.70 -13.92 -6.66
N VAL A 10 1.64 -14.64 -7.78
CA VAL A 10 0.82 -15.86 -7.94
C VAL A 10 1.76 -17.01 -8.29
N ASP A 11 1.75 -18.08 -7.50
CA ASP A 11 2.61 -19.25 -7.70
C ASP A 11 4.10 -18.91 -7.93
N GLY A 12 4.62 -17.93 -7.17
CA GLY A 12 6.00 -17.45 -7.28
C GLY A 12 6.28 -16.54 -8.48
N ARG A 13 5.28 -16.26 -9.32
CA ARG A 13 5.37 -15.28 -10.42
C ARG A 13 4.85 -13.92 -9.97
N LEU A 14 5.71 -12.90 -10.06
CA LEU A 14 5.32 -11.51 -9.85
C LEU A 14 4.28 -11.08 -10.89
N ILE A 15 3.15 -10.56 -10.43
CA ILE A 15 2.05 -10.09 -11.28
C ILE A 15 1.79 -8.59 -11.12
N TYR A 16 2.04 -8.01 -9.95
CA TYR A 16 1.91 -6.56 -9.74
C TYR A 16 3.04 -6.02 -8.87
N THR A 17 3.42 -4.77 -9.16
CA THR A 17 4.32 -3.96 -8.35
C THR A 17 3.63 -2.64 -8.02
N ALA A 18 3.88 -2.13 -6.82
CA ALA A 18 3.45 -0.80 -6.42
C ALA A 18 4.58 -0.14 -5.62
N SER A 19 4.94 1.07 -6.02
CA SER A 19 5.95 1.88 -5.34
C SER A 19 5.29 3.04 -4.60
N ASP A 20 5.93 3.48 -3.52
CA ASP A 20 5.50 4.64 -2.73
C ASP A 20 4.06 4.52 -2.17
N LEU A 21 3.66 3.33 -1.72
CA LEU A 21 2.36 3.14 -1.06
C LEU A 21 2.32 3.91 0.25
N LYS A 22 1.33 4.80 0.37
CA LYS A 22 1.15 5.67 1.54
C LYS A 22 -0.06 5.24 2.34
N VAL A 23 0.15 5.02 3.64
CA VAL A 23 -0.92 4.66 4.58
C VAL A 23 -0.99 5.68 5.71
N GLY A 24 -2.16 6.30 5.86
CA GLY A 24 -2.51 7.17 6.98
C GLY A 24 -3.43 6.45 7.96
N LEU A 25 -3.26 6.72 9.26
CA LEU A 25 -4.23 6.35 10.28
C LEU A 25 -4.87 7.65 10.78
N PHE A 26 -6.19 7.69 10.81
CA PHE A 26 -6.97 8.85 11.21
C PHE A 26 -7.94 8.46 12.31
N GLN A 27 -7.99 9.26 13.39
CA GLN A 27 -8.96 9.07 14.46
C GLN A 27 -10.34 9.64 14.09
N ASP A 28 -10.36 10.61 13.18
CA ASP A 28 -11.55 11.18 12.56
C ASP A 28 -11.28 11.37 11.06
N THR A 29 -12.18 10.89 10.21
CA THR A 29 -12.07 10.96 8.75
C THR A 29 -12.98 12.05 8.15
N SER A 30 -13.61 12.89 8.96
CA SER A 30 -14.53 13.94 8.52
C SER A 30 -13.93 14.97 7.54
N ALA A 31 -12.61 15.10 7.50
CA ALA A 31 -11.88 16.03 6.63
C ALA A 31 -11.35 15.40 5.31
N PHE A 32 -11.67 14.14 5.03
CA PHE A 32 -11.31 13.40 3.82
C PHE A 32 -12.56 13.06 3.00
#